data_AF-A0A150WG31-F1
#
_entry.id   AF-A0A150WG31-F1
#
_cell.length_a   1.000
_cell.length_b   1.000
_cell.length_c   1.000
_cell.angle_alpha   90.00
_cell.angle_beta   90.00
_cell.angle_gamma   90.00
#
_symmetry.space_group_name_H-M   'P 1'
#
loop_
_entity.id
_entity.type
_entity.pdbx_description
1 polymer ?
#
loop_
_entity_poly.entity_id
_entity_poly.type
_entity_poly.pdbx_seq_one_letter_code
_entity_poly.pdbx_strand_id
1 'polypeptide(L)'
;MRSSYTTLMQSKYFNPAFNSAIFDGPVRIYFAQFHEALALKIYFLIQQKLGAEMTKAKEVSKASGANILVMVYPTVDSFVLSFEGAVAKPGPLEVEKWHDDVVIGLRGPIEDENLDLLIETLRLTMENWRPAVTAPALALAEV
;
A
#
# COMPACT_ATOMS: atom_id res chain seq x y z
N MET A 1 -11.72 11.06 9.24
CA MET A 1 -12.73 10.09 8.75
C MET A 1 -12.00 8.79 8.42
N ARG A 2 -12.46 7.63 8.93
CA ARG A 2 -11.83 6.32 8.65
C ARG A 2 -12.01 5.98 7.17
N SER A 3 -10.99 6.26 6.35
CA SER A 3 -10.90 5.82 4.95
C SER A 3 -10.65 4.30 4.94
N SER A 4 -11.72 3.55 5.21
CA SER A 4 -11.67 2.09 5.40
C SER A 4 -12.24 1.43 4.16
N TYR A 5 -11.37 0.92 3.28
CA TYR A 5 -11.67 -0.04 2.18
C TYR A 5 -12.74 0.36 1.13
N THR A 6 -13.94 0.78 1.52
CA THR A 6 -15.01 1.28 0.66
C THR A 6 -14.55 2.45 -0.20
N THR A 7 -13.81 3.40 0.37
CA THR A 7 -13.23 4.53 -0.38
C THR A 7 -12.17 4.04 -1.38
N LEU A 8 -11.43 2.98 -1.04
CA LEU A 8 -10.46 2.38 -1.94
C LEU A 8 -11.17 1.70 -3.12
N MET A 9 -12.24 0.93 -2.86
CA MET A 9 -13.02 0.25 -3.91
C MET A 9 -13.67 1.23 -4.91
N GLN A 10 -13.88 2.48 -4.51
CA GLN A 10 -14.39 3.55 -5.38
C GLN A 10 -13.28 4.37 -6.04
N SER A 11 -12.00 4.10 -5.74
CA SER A 11 -10.85 4.85 -6.25
C SER A 11 -10.33 4.29 -7.58
N LYS A 12 -9.56 5.11 -8.31
CA LYS A 12 -8.86 4.71 -9.54
C LYS A 12 -7.83 3.59 -9.33
N TYR A 13 -7.36 3.37 -8.09
CA TYR A 13 -6.36 2.35 -7.77
C TYR A 13 -6.95 0.97 -7.51
N PHE A 14 -8.27 0.85 -7.37
CA PHE A 14 -8.88 -0.44 -7.18
C PHE A 14 -9.03 -1.16 -8.51
N ASN A 15 -8.54 -2.40 -8.55
CA ASN A 15 -8.76 -3.30 -9.66
C ASN A 15 -9.77 -4.38 -9.25
N PRO A 16 -10.82 -4.67 -10.05
CA PRO A 16 -11.76 -5.75 -9.76
C PRO A 16 -11.11 -7.14 -9.60
N ALA A 17 -9.91 -7.34 -10.14
CA ALA A 17 -9.13 -8.55 -9.94
C ALA A 17 -8.57 -8.70 -8.51
N PHE A 18 -8.55 -7.63 -7.70
CA PHE A 18 -8.10 -7.66 -6.30
C PHE A 18 -9.14 -8.33 -5.41
N ASN A 19 -9.20 -9.65 -5.48
CA ASN A 19 -10.09 -10.49 -4.69
C ASN A 19 -9.43 -11.04 -3.41
N SER A 20 -8.18 -10.65 -3.10
CA SER A 20 -7.45 -11.09 -1.92
C SER A 20 -6.54 -9.99 -1.37
N ALA A 21 -6.27 -10.05 -0.07
CA ALA A 21 -5.38 -9.09 0.59
C ALA A 21 -4.68 -9.68 1.82
N ILE A 22 -3.48 -9.18 2.12
CA ILE A 22 -2.71 -9.46 3.35
C ILE A 22 -2.59 -8.15 4.14
N PHE A 23 -2.90 -8.21 5.44
CA PHE A 23 -2.78 -7.05 6.34
C PHE A 23 -1.76 -7.35 7.44
N ASP A 24 -0.72 -6.51 7.54
CA ASP A 24 0.25 -6.54 8.64
C ASP A 24 0.52 -5.11 9.12
N GLY A 25 -0.14 -4.75 10.23
CA GLY A 25 -0.09 -3.41 10.79
C GLY A 25 -0.49 -2.34 9.77
N PRO A 26 0.40 -1.38 9.45
CA PRO A 26 0.09 -0.30 8.51
C PRO A 26 0.10 -0.74 7.05
N VAL A 27 0.69 -1.88 6.72
CA VAL A 27 0.84 -2.33 5.34
C VAL A 27 -0.34 -3.21 4.95
N ARG A 28 -0.98 -2.88 3.84
CA ARG A 28 -2.08 -3.64 3.23
C ARG A 28 -1.72 -4.01 1.81
N ILE A 29 -1.51 -5.30 1.53
CA ILE A 29 -1.16 -5.80 0.21
C ILE A 29 -2.42 -6.32 -0.47
N TYR A 30 -2.84 -5.73 -1.58
CA TYR A 30 -3.98 -6.15 -2.40
C TYR A 30 -3.47 -6.83 -3.67
N PHE A 31 -4.03 -7.99 -4.01
CA PHE A 31 -3.58 -8.81 -5.12
C PHE A 31 -4.71 -9.67 -5.69
N ALA A 32 -4.52 -10.16 -6.91
CA ALA A 32 -5.36 -11.20 -7.49
C ALA A 32 -4.97 -12.58 -6.96
N GLN A 33 -5.93 -13.47 -6.71
CA GLN A 33 -5.71 -14.77 -6.07
C GLN A 33 -4.57 -15.60 -6.68
N PHE A 34 -4.39 -15.57 -8.02
CA PHE A 34 -3.28 -16.30 -8.67
C PHE A 34 -1.88 -15.71 -8.40
N HIS A 35 -1.79 -14.53 -7.79
CA HIS A 35 -0.55 -13.90 -7.29
C HIS A 35 -0.33 -14.13 -5.78
N GLU A 36 -1.07 -15.03 -5.13
CA GLU A 36 -0.92 -15.32 -3.70
C GLU A 36 0.52 -15.66 -3.30
N ALA A 37 1.19 -16.54 -4.04
CA ALA A 37 2.58 -16.92 -3.77
C ALA A 37 3.53 -15.70 -3.81
N LEU A 38 3.27 -14.76 -4.70
CA LEU A 38 4.05 -13.53 -4.82
C LEU A 38 3.75 -12.55 -3.68
N ALA A 39 2.48 -12.39 -3.32
CA ALA A 39 2.07 -11.55 -2.20
C ALA A 39 2.68 -12.04 -0.88
N LEU A 40 2.73 -13.36 -0.68
CA LEU A 40 3.42 -13.98 0.46
C LEU A 40 4.93 -13.72 0.41
N LYS A 41 5.57 -13.82 -0.76
CA LYS A 41 6.99 -13.48 -0.93
C LYS A 41 7.26 -12.02 -0.52
N ILE A 42 6.44 -11.08 -0.99
CA ILE A 42 6.53 -9.66 -0.61
C ILE A 42 6.38 -9.50 0.91
N TYR A 43 5.35 -10.11 1.49
CA TYR A 43 5.09 -10.07 2.93
C TYR A 43 6.30 -10.56 3.75
N PHE A 44 6.86 -11.71 3.42
CA PHE A 44 8.03 -12.23 4.12
C PHE A 44 9.28 -11.38 3.92
N LEU A 45 9.49 -10.81 2.72
CA LEU A 45 10.59 -9.89 2.46
C LEU A 45 10.48 -8.61 3.31
N ILE A 46 9.28 -8.06 3.47
CA ILE A 46 9.04 -6.91 4.36
C ILE A 46 9.40 -7.28 5.79
N GLN A 47 8.95 -8.43 6.29
CA GLN A 47 9.24 -8.85 7.67
C GLN A 47 10.73 -9.08 7.91
N GLN A 48 11.44 -9.66 6.94
CA GLN A 48 12.87 -9.93 7.05
C GLN A 48 13.73 -8.67 6.95
N LYS A 49 13.42 -7.77 6.01
CA LYS A 49 14.27 -6.61 5.68
C LYS A 49 13.86 -5.32 6.41
N LEU A 50 12.59 -5.15 6.78
CA LEU A 50 12.02 -3.89 7.27
C LEU A 50 11.42 -3.97 8.68
N GLY A 51 11.87 -4.91 9.53
CA GLY A 51 11.28 -5.12 10.85
C GLY A 51 11.31 -3.88 11.76
N ALA A 52 12.37 -3.08 11.70
CA ALA A 52 12.52 -1.87 12.51
C ALA A 52 11.59 -0.74 12.01
N GLU A 53 11.52 -0.56 10.70
CA GLU A 53 10.67 0.40 10.01
C GLU A 53 9.19 0.06 10.22
N MET A 54 8.83 -1.23 10.15
CA MET A 54 7.49 -1.72 10.44
C MET A 54 7.05 -1.40 11.86
N THR A 55 7.95 -1.52 12.83
CA THR A 55 7.64 -1.17 14.23
C THR A 55 7.29 0.31 14.37
N LYS A 56 8.11 1.19 13.78
CA LYS A 56 7.86 2.64 13.77
C LYS A 56 6.58 3.00 13.01
N ALA A 57 6.38 2.41 11.83
CA ALA A 57 5.20 2.64 11.01
C ALA A 57 3.91 2.17 11.71
N LYS A 58 3.96 1.08 12.50
CA LYS A 58 2.84 0.63 13.34
C LYS A 58 2.43 1.70 14.37
N GLU A 59 3.39 2.35 15.03
CA GLU A 59 3.12 3.44 15.98
C GLU A 59 2.49 4.66 15.29
N VAL A 60 3.06 5.07 14.15
CA VAL A 60 2.56 6.21 13.36
C VAL A 60 1.15 5.94 12.84
N SER A 61 0.89 4.75 12.33
CA SER A 61 -0.43 4.34 11.84
C SER A 61 -1.46 4.26 12.96
N LYS A 62 -1.08 3.79 14.15
CA LYS A 62 -1.99 3.79 15.31
C LYS A 62 -2.42 5.21 15.70
N ALA A 63 -1.54 6.20 15.57
CA ALA A 63 -1.82 7.59 15.90
C ALA A 63 -2.60 8.34 14.81
N SER A 64 -2.43 7.97 13.53
CA SER A 64 -3.02 8.69 12.39
C SER A 64 -4.19 7.96 11.72
N GLY A 65 -4.32 6.65 11.93
CA GLY A 65 -5.22 5.77 11.19
C GLY A 65 -4.81 5.50 9.74
N ALA A 66 -3.70 6.08 9.28
CA ALA A 66 -3.21 5.97 7.91
C ALA A 66 -2.55 4.61 7.65
N ASN A 67 -2.47 4.23 6.37
CA ASN A 67 -1.98 2.94 5.90
C ASN A 67 -1.11 3.11 4.64
N ILE A 68 -0.27 2.11 4.41
CA ILE A 68 0.50 1.95 3.18
C ILE A 68 -0.14 0.82 2.40
N LEU A 69 -0.71 1.12 1.25
CA LEU A 69 -1.47 0.22 0.42
C LEU A 69 -0.59 -0.24 -0.76
N VAL A 70 -0.26 -1.52 -0.81
CA VAL A 70 0.54 -2.13 -1.88
C VAL A 70 -0.42 -2.83 -2.84
N MET A 71 -0.51 -2.35 -4.08
CA MET A 71 -1.41 -2.87 -5.11
C MET A 71 -0.60 -3.68 -6.13
N VAL A 72 -0.84 -4.99 -6.20
CA VAL A 72 -0.13 -5.90 -7.10
C VAL A 72 -0.98 -6.15 -8.35
N TYR A 73 -0.76 -5.33 -9.39
CA TYR A 73 -1.58 -5.38 -10.60
C TYR A 73 -1.23 -6.59 -11.47
N PRO A 74 -2.24 -7.33 -11.97
CA PRO A 74 -2.01 -8.52 -12.76
C PRO A 74 -1.48 -8.24 -14.18
N THR A 75 -1.86 -7.09 -14.75
CA THR A 75 -1.52 -6.71 -16.11
C THR A 75 -1.00 -5.28 -16.17
N VAL A 76 -0.22 -4.98 -17.21
CA VAL A 76 0.26 -3.63 -17.50
C VAL A 76 -0.91 -2.68 -17.70
N ASP A 77 -1.95 -3.06 -18.44
CA ASP A 77 -3.10 -2.19 -18.72
C ASP A 77 -3.82 -1.76 -17.45
N SER A 78 -4.03 -2.71 -16.53
CA SER A 78 -4.63 -2.46 -15.22
C SER A 78 -3.83 -1.47 -14.39
N PHE A 79 -2.50 -1.56 -14.46
CA PHE A 79 -1.60 -0.64 -13.79
C PHE A 79 -1.66 0.76 -14.41
N VAL A 80 -1.58 0.85 -15.73
CA VAL A 80 -1.58 2.13 -16.46
C VAL A 80 -2.86 2.89 -16.20
N LEU A 81 -4.02 2.24 -16.25
CA LEU A 81 -5.32 2.85 -15.96
C LEU A 81 -5.38 3.48 -14.55
N SER A 82 -4.74 2.86 -13.57
CA SER A 82 -4.73 3.34 -12.18
C SER A 82 -3.76 4.49 -11.92
N PHE A 83 -2.68 4.59 -12.71
CA PHE A 83 -1.63 5.61 -12.59
C PHE A 83 -1.52 6.50 -13.83
N GLU A 84 -2.61 6.65 -14.59
CA GLU A 84 -2.68 7.53 -15.76
C GLU A 84 -2.22 8.95 -15.38
N GLY A 85 -1.08 9.36 -15.95
CA GLY A 85 -0.44 10.66 -15.69
C GLY A 85 0.97 10.59 -15.10
N ALA A 86 1.41 9.43 -14.57
CA ALA A 86 2.71 9.24 -13.93
C ALA A 86 3.87 9.05 -14.93
N VAL A 87 4.03 9.96 -15.91
CA VAL A 87 5.12 9.97 -16.92
C VAL A 87 4.86 9.08 -18.16
N ALA A 88 5.28 9.55 -19.33
CA ALA A 88 5.11 8.91 -20.65
C ALA A 88 5.70 7.49 -20.80
N LYS A 89 6.37 6.98 -19.77
CA LYS A 89 6.82 5.59 -19.63
C LYS A 89 6.66 5.18 -18.16
N PRO A 90 5.53 4.57 -17.76
CA PRO A 90 5.34 4.12 -16.39
C PRO A 90 6.41 3.09 -16.02
N GLY A 91 7.02 3.28 -14.86
CA GLY A 91 8.00 2.34 -14.31
C GLY A 91 7.36 0.99 -13.95
N PRO A 92 8.14 0.01 -13.48
CA PRO A 92 7.59 -1.21 -12.90
C PRO A 92 6.87 -0.96 -11.56
N LEU A 93 7.11 0.20 -10.95
CA LEU A 93 6.58 0.61 -9.65
C LEU A 93 6.25 2.10 -9.66
N GLU A 94 5.10 2.47 -9.09
CA GLU A 94 4.69 3.86 -8.91
C GLU A 94 4.20 4.09 -7.47
N VAL A 95 4.43 5.28 -6.94
CA VAL A 95 4.00 5.68 -5.59
C VAL A 95 3.18 6.96 -5.67
N GLU A 96 1.98 6.96 -5.12
CA GLU A 96 1.11 8.13 -5.06
C GLU A 96 0.59 8.32 -3.64
N LYS A 97 0.60 9.57 -3.16
CA LYS A 97 -0.05 9.92 -1.90
C LYS A 97 -1.55 10.01 -2.13
N TRP A 98 -2.33 9.29 -1.33
CA TRP A 98 -3.78 9.27 -1.43
C TRP A 98 -4.42 9.60 -0.08
N HIS A 99 -4.84 10.86 0.08
CA HIS A 99 -5.26 11.42 1.37
C HIS A 99 -4.15 11.30 2.43
N ASP A 100 -4.41 10.60 3.53
CA ASP A 100 -3.43 10.30 4.57
C ASP A 100 -2.70 8.97 4.32
N ASP A 101 -3.21 8.15 3.39
CA ASP A 101 -2.61 6.88 2.99
C ASP A 101 -1.56 7.09 1.88
N VAL A 102 -0.72 6.07 1.68
CA VAL A 102 0.20 6.00 0.55
C VAL A 102 -0.16 4.77 -0.28
N VAL A 103 -0.29 4.93 -1.59
CA VAL A 103 -0.53 3.83 -2.52
C VAL A 103 0.75 3.55 -3.28
N ILE A 104 1.18 2.30 -3.26
CA ILE A 104 2.31 1.78 -4.03
C ILE A 104 1.76 0.78 -5.02
N GLY A 105 1.83 1.10 -6.31
CA GLY A 105 1.47 0.19 -7.38
C GLY A 105 2.68 -0.62 -7.84
N LEU A 106 2.50 -1.92 -8.03
CA LEU A 106 3.46 -2.80 -8.66
C LEU A 106 2.88 -3.36 -9.96
N ARG A 107 3.59 -3.17 -11.06
CA ARG A 107 3.17 -3.57 -12.41
C ARG A 107 3.55 -5.02 -12.69
N GLY A 108 2.57 -5.86 -12.99
CA GLY A 108 2.78 -7.21 -13.54
C GLY A 108 3.20 -7.20 -15.02
N PRO A 109 3.95 -8.22 -15.50
CA PRO A 109 4.55 -9.34 -14.78
C PRO A 109 5.74 -8.90 -13.90
N ILE A 110 5.87 -9.52 -12.72
CA ILE A 110 6.84 -9.10 -11.70
C ILE A 110 8.08 -9.97 -11.75
N GLU A 111 9.21 -9.35 -12.05
CA GLU A 111 10.53 -9.94 -11.98
C GLU A 111 11.15 -9.70 -10.60
N ASP A 112 12.12 -10.52 -10.20
CA ASP A 112 12.73 -10.43 -8.87
C ASP A 112 13.42 -9.07 -8.62
N GLU A 113 13.95 -8.42 -9.67
CA GLU A 113 14.53 -7.07 -9.58
C GLU A 113 13.48 -6.02 -9.16
N ASN A 114 12.22 -6.19 -9.57
CA ASN A 114 11.12 -5.30 -9.18
C ASN A 114 10.74 -5.49 -7.70
N LEU A 115 11.02 -6.66 -7.11
CA LEU A 115 10.77 -6.92 -5.69
C LEU A 115 11.77 -6.19 -4.80
N ASP A 116 13.04 -6.19 -5.15
CA ASP A 116 14.03 -5.43 -4.38
C ASP A 116 13.75 -3.92 -4.46
N LEU A 117 13.36 -3.42 -5.64
CA LEU A 117 12.91 -2.04 -5.80
C LEU A 117 11.67 -1.72 -4.94
N LEU A 118 10.71 -2.65 -4.85
CA LEU A 118 9.54 -2.51 -4.00
C LEU A 118 9.91 -2.40 -2.52
N ILE A 119 10.83 -3.24 -2.04
CA ILE A 119 11.26 -3.21 -0.65
C ILE A 119 12.00 -1.90 -0.34
N GLU A 120 12.89 -1.45 -1.22
CA GLU A 120 13.57 -0.17 -1.04
C GLU A 120 12.56 0.99 -1.03
N THR A 121 11.59 0.96 -1.94
CA THR A 121 10.55 1.99 -2.01
C THR A 121 9.67 1.99 -0.77
N LEU A 122 9.30 0.81 -0.24
CA LEU A 122 8.58 0.68 1.02
C LEU A 122 9.39 1.25 2.19
N ARG A 123 10.70 0.96 2.25
CA ARG A 123 11.59 1.52 3.28
C ARG A 123 11.58 3.04 3.25
N LEU A 124 11.85 3.63 2.08
CA LEU A 124 11.86 5.08 1.89
C LEU A 124 10.50 5.70 2.20
N THR A 125 9.41 5.03 1.81
CA THR A 125 8.05 5.46 2.13
C THR A 125 7.86 5.49 3.64
N MET A 126 8.15 4.40 4.36
CA MET A 126 8.00 4.31 5.83
C MET A 126 8.85 5.33 6.57
N GLU A 127 10.09 5.58 6.12
CA GLU A 127 10.99 6.56 6.73
C GLU A 127 10.48 8.00 6.56
N ASN A 128 9.89 8.32 5.41
CA ASN A 128 9.35 9.65 5.11
C ASN A 128 7.87 9.79 5.47
N TRP A 129 7.25 8.74 5.99
CA TRP A 129 5.82 8.71 6.24
C TRP A 129 5.46 9.56 7.46
N ARG A 130 4.82 10.70 7.19
CA ARG A 130 4.31 11.63 8.21
C ARG A 130 2.83 11.94 7.94
N PRO A 131 1.92 10.98 8.15
CA PRO A 131 0.50 11.22 8.01
C PRO A 131 0.02 12.25 9.03
N ALA A 132 -1.03 13.00 8.69
CA ALA A 132 -1.62 13.95 9.63
C ALA A 132 -2.17 13.16 10.83
N VAL A 133 -1.75 13.53 12.04
CA VAL A 133 -2.26 12.89 13.26
C VAL A 133 -3.74 13.22 13.37
N THR A 134 -4.61 12.22 13.25
CA THR A 134 -6.01 12.39 13.59
C THR A 134 -6.11 12.35 15.11
N ALA A 135 -6.43 13.50 15.72
CA ALA A 135 -6.75 13.53 17.14
C ALA A 135 -7.81 12.45 17.43
N PRO A 136 -7.66 11.66 18.51
CA PRO A 136 -8.68 10.70 18.87
C PRO A 136 -9.98 11.48 19.03
N ALA A 137 -11.04 11.05 18.32
CA ALA A 137 -12.37 11.59 18.53
C ALA A 137 -12.67 11.42 20.02
N LEU A 138 -12.68 12.55 20.75
CA LEU A 138 -13.07 12.61 22.15
C LEU A 138 -14.37 11.82 22.26
N ALA A 139 -14.34 10.84 23.16
CA ALA A 139 -15.50 10.07 23.53
C ALA A 139 -16.67 11.03 23.80
N LEU A 140 -17.67 11.00 22.92
CA LEU A 140 -19.01 11.46 23.24
C LEU A 140 -19.57 10.47 24.26
N ALA A 141 -19.12 10.63 25.50
CA ALA A 141 -19.85 10.17 26.67
C ALA A 141 -20.91 11.24 26.93
N GLU A 142 -22.05 11.09 26.27
CA GLU A 142 -23.26 11.83 26.66
C GLU A 142 -23.82 11.19 27.95
N VAL A 143 -24.13 12.09 28.88
CA VAL A 143 -24.59 11.91 30.27
C VAL A 143 -26.09 11.59 30.29
#